data_AF-D7FUV2-F1
#
_entry.id   AF-D7FUV2-F1
#
_cell.length_a   1.000
_cell.length_b   1.000
_cell.length_c   1.000
_cell.angle_alpha   90.00
_cell.angle_beta   90.00
_cell.angle_gamma   90.00
#
_symmetry.space_group_name_H-M   'P 1'
#
loop_
_entity.id
_entity.type
_entity.pdbx_description
1 polymer ?
#
loop_
_entity_poly.entity_id
_entity_poly.type
_entity_poly.pdbx_seq_one_letter_code
_entity_poly.pdbx_strand_id
1 'polypeptide(L)'
;MHALGYRCITAMDISATAIGLMQAGDQDKEGIEYMVGDARKMDSLPDNLFDGIFDKGCADSLICGYRTTDDVVDMFHECCRVLRPSGVFLCVSHGAPDARMHMFEHEGLQWLTNVIPIHGSEGLNVYVSTKWTQEEIEAAERQRLDDIESTISMRTRSTTFSHSTRSRRGIMHQNRIVYAM
;
A
#
# COMPACT_ATOMS: atom_id res chain seq x y z
N MET A 1 -15.69 0.85 9.54
CA MET A 1 -15.67 -0.53 9.01
C MET A 1 -16.62 -1.48 9.75
N HIS A 2 -16.59 -1.56 11.09
CA HIS A 2 -17.41 -2.51 11.87
C HIS A 2 -18.90 -2.58 11.50
N ALA A 3 -19.57 -1.45 11.26
CA ALA A 3 -20.97 -1.40 10.84
C ALA A 3 -21.27 -2.08 9.48
N LEU A 4 -20.25 -2.32 8.65
CA LEU A 4 -20.34 -3.03 7.36
C LEU A 4 -20.04 -4.54 7.49
N GLY A 5 -19.96 -5.08 8.71
CA GLY A 5 -19.77 -6.52 8.96
C GLY A 5 -18.33 -6.98 9.19
N TYR A 6 -17.33 -6.10 9.08
CA TYR A 6 -15.93 -6.44 9.39
C TYR A 6 -15.73 -6.67 10.91
N ARG A 7 -15.03 -7.76 11.27
CA ARG A 7 -14.83 -8.24 12.67
C ARG A 7 -13.39 -8.67 12.98
N CYS A 8 -12.45 -8.35 12.10
CA CYS A 8 -11.02 -8.58 12.29
C CYS A 8 -10.35 -7.29 11.83
N ILE A 9 -10.42 -6.28 12.70
CA ILE A 9 -9.94 -4.92 12.46
C ILE A 9 -8.87 -4.64 13.50
N THR A 10 -7.67 -4.27 13.06
CA THR A 10 -6.69 -3.60 13.92
C THR A 10 -6.76 -2.11 13.65
N ALA A 11 -6.94 -1.31 14.72
CA ALA A 11 -7.01 0.13 14.72
C ALA A 11 -5.78 0.72 15.42
N MET A 12 -4.94 1.46 14.68
CA MET A 12 -3.67 2.00 15.16
C MET A 12 -3.64 3.53 15.06
N ASP A 13 -3.02 4.17 16.06
CA ASP A 13 -2.68 5.59 16.13
C ASP A 13 -1.46 5.74 17.09
N ILE A 14 -0.59 6.71 16.84
CA ILE A 14 0.56 7.03 17.71
C ILE A 14 0.11 7.67 19.04
N SER A 15 -1.09 8.26 19.06
CA SER A 15 -1.71 8.91 20.20
C SER A 15 -2.41 7.90 21.11
N ALA A 16 -1.76 7.57 22.23
CA ALA A 16 -2.37 6.79 23.31
C ALA A 16 -3.70 7.38 23.81
N THR A 17 -3.86 8.71 23.75
CA THR A 17 -5.10 9.42 24.10
C THR A 17 -6.22 9.11 23.10
N ALA A 18 -5.93 9.13 21.79
CA ALA A 18 -6.92 8.82 20.76
C ALA A 18 -7.36 7.35 20.85
N ILE A 19 -6.39 6.43 21.00
CA ILE A 19 -6.66 5.00 21.24
C ILE A 19 -7.53 4.79 22.47
N GLY A 20 -7.21 5.41 23.61
CA GLY A 20 -8.02 5.28 24.83
C GLY A 20 -9.44 5.81 24.70
N LEU A 21 -9.64 6.93 23.99
CA LEU A 21 -10.97 7.48 23.70
C LEU A 21 -11.78 6.55 22.80
N MET A 22 -11.16 6.00 21.76
CA MET A 22 -11.82 5.08 20.82
C MET A 22 -12.17 3.74 21.48
N GLN A 23 -11.25 3.17 22.27
CA GLN A 23 -11.52 1.98 23.10
C GLN A 23 -12.69 2.20 24.07
N ALA A 24 -12.79 3.39 24.68
CA ALA A 24 -13.89 3.72 25.58
C ALA A 24 -15.24 3.92 24.86
N GLY A 25 -15.22 4.44 23.63
CA GLY A 25 -16.42 4.61 22.79
C GLY A 25 -16.93 3.32 22.13
N ASP A 26 -16.06 2.31 22.00
CA ASP A 26 -16.32 1.07 21.25
C ASP A 26 -16.34 -0.18 22.17
N GLN A 27 -16.56 -0.02 23.48
CA GLN A 27 -16.58 -1.12 24.47
C GLN A 27 -17.62 -2.23 24.20
N ASP A 28 -18.66 -1.93 23.42
CA ASP A 28 -19.71 -2.87 23.02
C ASP A 28 -19.43 -3.59 21.68
N LYS A 29 -18.31 -3.29 21.02
CA LYS A 29 -17.97 -3.80 19.68
C LYS A 29 -16.85 -4.83 19.72
N GLU A 30 -17.24 -6.09 19.48
CA GLU A 30 -16.28 -7.18 19.31
C GLU A 30 -15.57 -7.13 17.95
N GLY A 31 -14.34 -7.65 17.89
CA GLY A 31 -13.59 -7.78 16.64
C GLY A 31 -12.85 -6.52 16.18
N ILE A 32 -12.63 -5.56 17.09
CA ILE A 32 -11.72 -4.43 16.92
C ILE A 32 -10.61 -4.53 17.97
N GLU A 33 -9.37 -4.68 17.51
CA GLU A 33 -8.18 -4.54 18.34
C GLU A 33 -7.66 -3.10 18.21
N TYR A 34 -7.35 -2.47 19.34
CA TYR A 34 -6.87 -1.08 19.39
C TYR A 34 -5.42 -1.04 19.90
N MET A 35 -4.52 -0.46 19.12
CA MET A 35 -3.08 -0.50 19.34
C MET A 35 -2.47 0.91 19.30
N VAL A 36 -1.66 1.26 20.30
CA VAL A 36 -0.80 2.45 20.21
C VAL A 36 0.44 2.07 19.42
N GLY A 37 0.73 2.77 18.32
CA GLY A 37 1.85 2.43 17.43
C GLY A 37 2.18 3.50 16.42
N ASP A 38 3.41 3.48 15.91
CA ASP A 38 3.87 4.39 14.85
C ASP A 38 3.73 3.67 13.49
N ALA A 39 2.94 4.23 12.57
CA ALA A 39 2.71 3.61 11.26
C ALA A 39 3.99 3.50 10.40
N ARG A 40 5.05 4.26 10.73
CA ARG A 40 6.39 4.18 10.13
C ARG A 40 7.24 3.04 10.67
N LYS A 41 6.79 2.37 11.74
CA LYS A 41 7.54 1.35 12.44
C LYS A 41 6.61 0.36 13.17
N MET A 42 6.12 -0.62 12.40
CA MET A 42 5.20 -1.66 12.84
C MET A 42 5.94 -2.99 13.15
N ASP A 43 7.12 -2.95 13.78
CA ASP A 43 7.95 -4.11 14.16
C ASP A 43 7.17 -5.22 14.90
N SER A 44 6.11 -4.86 15.63
CA SER A 44 5.25 -5.79 16.38
C SER A 44 4.23 -6.55 15.51
N LEU A 45 4.05 -6.14 14.25
CA LEU A 45 3.12 -6.73 13.30
C LEU A 45 3.89 -7.56 12.25
N PRO A 46 3.60 -8.87 12.10
CA PRO A 46 4.26 -9.70 11.10
C PRO A 46 3.90 -9.31 9.66
N ASP A 47 4.81 -9.63 8.75
CA ASP A 47 4.63 -9.49 7.31
C ASP A 47 3.39 -10.24 6.83
N ASN A 48 2.71 -9.69 5.82
CA ASN A 48 1.55 -10.31 5.16
C ASN A 48 0.39 -10.69 6.10
N LEU A 49 0.23 -10.01 7.24
CA LEU A 49 -0.83 -10.25 8.23
C LEU A 49 -2.23 -9.87 7.74
N PHE A 50 -2.33 -8.86 6.87
CA PHE A 50 -3.59 -8.20 6.53
C PHE A 50 -3.90 -8.22 5.03
N ASP A 51 -5.17 -8.35 4.67
CA ASP A 51 -5.58 -8.40 3.26
C ASP A 51 -6.05 -7.03 2.70
N GLY A 52 -6.02 -6.02 3.55
CA GLY A 52 -6.31 -4.64 3.20
C GLY A 52 -5.82 -3.72 4.32
N ILE A 53 -5.51 -2.48 3.96
CA ILE A 53 -5.15 -1.41 4.90
C ILE A 53 -5.90 -0.16 4.45
N PHE A 54 -6.40 0.63 5.39
CA PHE A 54 -7.07 1.89 5.11
C PHE A 54 -6.43 3.00 5.94
N ASP A 55 -5.91 4.01 5.26
CA ASP A 55 -5.44 5.29 5.78
C ASP A 55 -6.44 6.38 5.37
N LYS A 56 -6.76 7.28 6.29
CA LYS A 56 -7.51 8.51 5.99
C LYS A 56 -6.88 9.71 6.70
N GLY A 57 -5.90 10.31 6.03
CA GLY A 57 -5.24 11.54 6.49
C GLY A 57 -4.06 11.33 7.43
N CYS A 58 -3.68 10.09 7.74
CA CYS A 58 -2.46 9.79 8.49
C CYS A 58 -1.23 10.16 7.64
N ALA A 59 -1.21 9.77 6.35
CA ALA A 59 -0.18 10.21 5.41
C ALA A 59 -0.15 11.75 5.23
N ASP A 60 -1.30 12.42 5.15
CA ASP A 60 -1.34 13.90 5.08
C ASP A 60 -0.81 14.55 6.37
N SER A 61 -1.03 13.93 7.52
CA SER A 61 -0.51 14.39 8.82
C SER A 61 1.01 14.27 8.91
N LEU A 62 1.60 13.18 8.40
CA LEU A 62 3.06 13.03 8.28
C LEU A 62 3.67 14.07 7.32
N ILE A 63 2.97 14.42 6.24
CA ILE A 63 3.40 15.44 5.27
C ILE A 63 3.42 16.85 5.85
N CYS A 64 2.78 17.09 6.99
CA CYS A 64 2.87 18.35 7.73
C CYS A 64 4.09 18.42 8.69
N GLY A 65 4.89 17.34 8.76
CA GLY A 65 6.06 17.21 9.62
C GLY A 65 7.35 17.85 9.10
N TYR A 66 8.50 17.34 9.58
CA TYR A 66 9.84 17.86 9.25
C TYR A 66 10.58 17.01 8.20
N ARG A 67 10.36 15.69 8.15
CA ARG A 67 10.92 14.75 7.16
C ARG A 67 9.81 14.20 6.26
N THR A 68 8.99 15.11 5.76
CA THR A 68 7.64 14.86 5.20
C THR A 68 7.55 13.72 4.18
N THR A 69 8.49 13.63 3.23
CA THR A 69 8.51 12.56 2.23
C THR A 69 9.04 11.25 2.82
N ASP A 70 10.17 11.27 3.53
CA ASP A 70 10.77 10.08 4.14
C ASP A 70 9.78 9.41 5.11
N ASP A 71 9.14 10.20 5.98
CA ASP A 71 8.17 9.70 6.97
C ASP A 71 6.98 8.98 6.29
N VAL A 72 6.49 9.46 5.15
CA VAL A 72 5.43 8.77 4.40
C VAL A 72 5.95 7.54 3.66
N VAL A 73 7.16 7.60 3.10
CA VAL A 73 7.78 6.45 2.43
C VAL A 73 8.04 5.30 3.44
N ASP A 74 8.53 5.62 4.64
CA ASP A 74 8.70 4.65 5.73
C ASP A 74 7.36 4.01 6.12
N MET A 75 6.28 4.82 6.28
CA MET A 75 4.92 4.31 6.50
C MET A 75 4.44 3.41 5.34
N PHE A 76 4.69 3.79 4.09
CA PHE A 76 4.26 3.03 2.93
C PHE A 76 5.00 1.70 2.79
N HIS A 77 6.30 1.64 3.13
CA HIS A 77 7.05 0.38 3.21
C HIS A 77 6.49 -0.54 4.27
N GLU A 78 6.20 -0.03 5.47
CA GLU A 78 5.60 -0.81 6.55
C GLU A 78 4.20 -1.30 6.18
N CYS A 79 3.36 -0.45 5.58
CA CYS A 79 2.06 -0.86 5.02
C CYS A 79 2.23 -1.94 3.95
N CYS A 80 3.18 -1.78 3.01
CA CYS A 80 3.44 -2.78 1.98
C CYS A 80 3.92 -4.11 2.58
N ARG A 81 4.75 -4.08 3.63
CA ARG A 81 5.25 -5.26 4.35
C ARG A 81 4.13 -6.05 5.04
N VAL A 82 3.31 -5.40 5.86
CA VAL A 82 2.24 -6.07 6.64
C VAL A 82 1.01 -6.45 5.78
N LEU A 83 0.86 -5.84 4.60
CA LEU A 83 -0.16 -6.23 3.61
C LEU A 83 0.24 -7.54 2.92
N ARG A 84 -0.68 -8.51 2.82
CA ARG A 84 -0.43 -9.76 2.09
C ARG A 84 -0.40 -9.55 0.57
N PRO A 85 0.16 -10.50 -0.21
CA PRO A 85 0.06 -10.45 -1.67
C PRO A 85 -1.41 -10.41 -2.14
N SER A 86 -1.69 -9.67 -3.22
CA SER A 86 -3.05 -9.27 -3.65
C SER A 86 -3.88 -8.47 -2.63
N GLY A 87 -3.31 -8.06 -1.48
CA GLY A 87 -3.98 -7.15 -0.55
C GLY A 87 -4.05 -5.72 -1.11
N VAL A 88 -4.98 -4.92 -0.58
CA VAL A 88 -5.23 -3.54 -1.06
C VAL A 88 -4.99 -2.50 0.04
N PHE A 89 -4.06 -1.58 -0.18
CA PHE A 89 -3.91 -0.35 0.58
C PHE A 89 -4.79 0.75 -0.03
N LEU A 90 -5.66 1.35 0.79
CA LEU A 90 -6.51 2.48 0.46
C LEU A 90 -6.04 3.70 1.26
N CYS A 91 -5.45 4.69 0.60
CA CYS A 91 -5.09 5.97 1.23
C CYS A 91 -6.05 7.06 0.74
N VAL A 92 -6.77 7.69 1.66
CA VAL A 92 -7.63 8.86 1.38
C VAL A 92 -6.84 10.12 1.76
N SER A 93 -6.51 10.94 0.76
CA SER A 93 -5.63 12.11 0.91
C SER A 93 -6.13 13.32 0.12
N HIS A 94 -5.93 14.52 0.66
CA HIS A 94 -6.14 15.80 -0.02
C HIS A 94 -5.00 16.17 -1.00
N GLY A 95 -3.94 15.36 -1.07
CA GLY A 95 -2.88 15.55 -2.06
C GLY A 95 -3.36 15.20 -3.46
N ALA A 96 -3.05 16.09 -4.42
CA ALA A 96 -3.23 15.81 -5.84
C ALA A 96 -2.20 14.77 -6.34
N PRO A 97 -2.51 13.99 -7.40
CA PRO A 97 -1.63 12.94 -7.92
C PRO A 97 -0.19 13.40 -8.17
N ASP A 98 -0.02 14.55 -8.83
CA ASP A 98 1.28 15.16 -9.16
C ASP A 98 2.18 15.40 -7.92
N ALA A 99 1.56 15.58 -6.74
CA ALA A 99 2.24 15.83 -5.46
C ALA A 99 2.35 14.59 -4.57
N ARG A 100 1.86 13.42 -5.01
CA ARG A 100 1.78 12.19 -4.19
C ARG A 100 2.30 10.94 -4.88
N MET A 101 2.13 10.78 -6.19
CA MET A 101 2.44 9.52 -6.89
C MET A 101 3.90 9.07 -6.71
N HIS A 102 4.86 9.99 -6.67
CA HIS A 102 6.28 9.67 -6.41
C HIS A 102 6.53 8.97 -5.05
N MET A 103 5.64 9.14 -4.07
CA MET A 103 5.72 8.43 -2.78
C MET A 103 5.16 7.01 -2.92
N PHE A 104 4.04 6.85 -3.63
CA PHE A 104 3.43 5.55 -3.91
C PHE A 104 4.24 4.68 -4.87
N GLU A 105 5.04 5.29 -5.75
CA GLU A 105 5.91 4.65 -6.74
C GLU A 105 7.37 4.56 -6.27
N HIS A 106 7.64 4.77 -4.97
CA HIS A 106 8.98 4.69 -4.41
C HIS A 106 9.60 3.30 -4.59
N GLU A 107 10.92 3.25 -4.84
CA GLU A 107 11.66 1.99 -5.01
C GLU A 107 11.46 1.06 -3.80
N GLY A 108 11.21 -0.23 -4.08
CA GLY A 108 10.93 -1.26 -3.08
C GLY A 108 9.45 -1.49 -2.77
N LEU A 109 8.54 -0.57 -3.14
CA LEU A 109 7.10 -0.78 -2.98
C LEU A 109 6.57 -1.75 -4.04
N GLN A 110 6.20 -2.96 -3.62
CA GLN A 110 5.75 -4.05 -4.49
C GLN A 110 4.23 -3.97 -4.78
N TRP A 111 3.75 -2.81 -5.22
CA TRP A 111 2.33 -2.59 -5.53
C TRP A 111 2.11 -1.78 -6.80
N LEU A 112 0.89 -1.83 -7.33
CA LEU A 112 0.43 -0.93 -8.39
C LEU A 112 -0.65 0.02 -7.84
N THR A 113 -0.44 1.32 -8.01
CA THR A 113 -1.33 2.36 -7.48
C THR A 113 -2.20 2.99 -8.57
N ASN A 114 -3.49 3.10 -8.30
CA ASN A 114 -4.46 3.82 -9.13
C ASN A 114 -5.09 4.94 -8.28
N VAL A 115 -5.47 6.06 -8.90
CA VAL A 115 -6.11 7.19 -8.18
C VAL A 115 -7.55 7.36 -8.62
N ILE A 116 -8.45 7.51 -7.65
CA ILE A 116 -9.88 7.72 -7.85
C ILE A 116 -10.28 9.04 -7.15
N PRO A 117 -10.68 10.09 -7.89
CA PRO A 117 -11.13 11.34 -7.29
C PRO A 117 -12.51 11.18 -6.63
N ILE A 118 -12.68 11.76 -5.43
CA ILE A 118 -13.96 11.72 -4.72
C ILE A 118 -14.85 12.87 -5.20
N HIS A 119 -15.88 12.50 -5.97
CA HIS A 119 -16.86 13.46 -6.47
C HIS A 119 -17.64 14.09 -5.30
N GLY A 120 -17.78 15.42 -5.31
CA GLY A 120 -18.43 16.17 -4.22
C GLY A 120 -17.53 16.45 -3.02
N SER A 121 -16.22 16.22 -3.11
CA SER A 121 -15.23 16.64 -2.10
C SER A 121 -13.99 17.19 -2.80
N GLU A 122 -13.89 18.52 -2.93
CA GLU A 122 -12.82 19.16 -3.71
C GLU A 122 -11.42 18.79 -3.18
N GLY A 123 -10.54 18.41 -4.11
CA GLY A 123 -9.16 17.99 -3.81
C GLY A 123 -8.99 16.62 -3.16
N LEU A 124 -10.06 15.92 -2.79
CA LEU A 124 -9.97 14.64 -2.08
C LEU A 124 -9.86 13.45 -3.04
N ASN A 125 -8.83 12.63 -2.86
CA ASN A 125 -8.52 11.47 -3.71
C ASN A 125 -8.43 10.18 -2.88
N VAL A 126 -8.76 9.04 -3.50
CA VAL A 126 -8.44 7.71 -3.00
C VAL A 126 -7.33 7.11 -3.85
N TYR A 127 -6.19 6.84 -3.23
CA TYR A 127 -5.09 6.07 -3.80
C TYR A 127 -5.32 4.59 -3.46
N VAL A 128 -5.43 3.75 -4.48
CA VAL A 128 -5.73 2.32 -4.38
C VAL A 128 -4.50 1.55 -4.85
N SER A 129 -3.74 1.02 -3.90
CA SER A 129 -2.47 0.33 -4.15
C SER A 129 -2.65 -1.17 -3.90
N THR A 130 -2.52 -1.98 -4.94
CA THR A 130 -2.66 -3.45 -4.86
C THR A 130 -1.29 -4.11 -4.84
N LYS A 131 -0.96 -4.84 -3.77
CA LYS A 131 0.32 -5.56 -3.65
C LYS A 131 0.39 -6.73 -4.63
N TRP A 132 1.51 -6.86 -5.34
CA TRP A 132 1.75 -7.91 -6.32
C TRP A 132 1.79 -9.31 -5.66
N THR A 133 1.50 -10.35 -6.43
CA THR A 133 1.77 -11.73 -5.99
C THR A 133 3.26 -12.06 -6.07
N GLN A 134 3.69 -13.13 -5.39
CA GLN A 134 5.06 -13.61 -5.50
C GLN A 134 5.38 -14.02 -6.95
N GLU A 135 4.41 -14.64 -7.64
CA GLU A 135 4.54 -14.99 -9.06
C GLU A 135 4.63 -13.76 -9.98
N GLU A 136 3.93 -12.66 -9.65
CA GLU A 136 4.01 -11.38 -10.36
C GLU A 136 5.38 -10.70 -10.15
N ILE A 137 5.89 -10.69 -8.91
CA ILE A 137 7.24 -10.18 -8.58
C ILE A 137 8.29 -10.97 -9.36
N GLU A 138 8.29 -12.30 -9.25
CA GLU A 138 9.24 -13.15 -9.97
C GLU A 138 9.11 -13.04 -11.50
N ALA A 139 7.89 -12.83 -12.03
CA ALA A 139 7.69 -12.63 -13.47
C ALA A 139 8.31 -11.30 -13.93
N ALA A 140 8.16 -10.23 -13.14
CA ALA A 140 8.81 -8.94 -13.42
C ALA A 140 10.34 -9.04 -13.32
N GLU A 141 10.87 -9.78 -12.33
CA GLU A 141 12.31 -10.02 -12.20
C GLU A 141 12.88 -10.82 -13.37
N ARG A 142 12.22 -11.93 -13.77
CA ARG A 142 12.60 -12.73 -14.95
C ARG A 142 12.63 -11.87 -16.21
N GLN A 143 11.55 -11.11 -16.46
CA GLN A 143 11.48 -10.22 -17.63
C GLN A 143 12.59 -9.14 -17.60
N ARG A 144 12.88 -8.55 -16.42
CA ARG A 144 13.96 -7.57 -16.27
C ARG A 144 15.33 -8.17 -16.58
N LEU A 145 15.58 -9.42 -16.21
CA LEU A 145 16.83 -10.13 -16.55
C LEU A 145 16.92 -10.38 -18.07
N ASP A 146 15.85 -10.87 -18.70
CA ASP A 146 15.77 -11.06 -20.15
C ASP A 146 16.00 -9.73 -20.92
N ASP A 147 15.43 -8.62 -20.44
CA ASP A 147 15.63 -7.28 -21.02
C ASP A 147 17.08 -6.78 -20.87
N ILE A 148 17.75 -7.08 -19.76
CA ILE A 148 19.18 -6.79 -19.54
C ILE A 148 20.06 -7.64 -20.46
N GLU A 149 19.81 -8.95 -20.54
CA GLU A 149 20.54 -9.86 -21.41
C GLU A 149 20.38 -9.49 -22.88
N SER A 150 19.15 -9.16 -23.32
CA SER A 150 18.90 -8.69 -24.69
C SER A 150 19.59 -7.35 -24.97
N THR A 151 19.66 -6.43 -24.01
CA THR A 151 20.40 -5.16 -24.15
C THR A 151 21.92 -5.38 -24.27
N ILE A 152 22.50 -6.28 -23.47
CA ILE A 152 23.92 -6.66 -23.58
C ILE A 152 24.18 -7.38 -24.91
N SER A 153 23.27 -8.26 -25.32
CA SER A 153 23.31 -8.97 -26.61
C SER A 153 23.22 -8.00 -27.79
N MET A 154 22.38 -6.96 -27.75
CA MET A 154 22.31 -5.92 -28.79
C MET A 154 23.56 -5.03 -28.81
N ARG A 155 24.11 -4.67 -27.65
CA ARG A 155 25.37 -3.90 -27.57
C ARG A 155 26.58 -4.68 -28.11
N THR A 156 26.58 -6.01 -27.96
CA THR A 156 27.60 -6.89 -28.56
C THR A 156 27.28 -7.28 -30.01
N ARG A 157 26.01 -7.31 -30.40
CA ARG A 157 25.51 -7.57 -31.77
C ARG A 157 25.11 -6.27 -32.46
N SER A 158 26.12 -5.48 -32.82
CA SER A 158 26.05 -4.66 -34.02
C SER A 158 26.03 -5.53 -35.29
N THR A 159 25.02 -6.41 -35.42
CA THR A 159 24.60 -7.14 -36.64
C THR A 159 23.28 -7.93 -36.40
N THR A 160 22.17 -7.42 -36.96
CA THR A 160 20.90 -8.12 -37.31
C THR A 160 19.90 -8.58 -36.21
N PHE A 161 18.63 -8.77 -36.61
CA PHE A 161 17.40 -8.48 -35.82
C PHE A 161 16.24 -9.49 -36.10
N SER A 162 15.34 -9.77 -35.13
CA SER A 162 13.89 -10.15 -35.34
C SER A 162 13.13 -10.47 -34.01
N HIS A 163 11.80 -10.72 -34.07
CA HIS A 163 10.77 -10.49 -33.01
C HIS A 163 9.92 -11.73 -32.59
N SER A 164 9.28 -11.72 -31.40
CA SER A 164 7.81 -11.90 -31.15
C SER A 164 7.40 -12.15 -29.67
N THR A 165 6.10 -12.00 -29.29
CA THR A 165 5.57 -11.99 -27.88
C THR A 165 4.11 -12.50 -27.70
N ARG A 166 3.69 -12.91 -26.46
CA ARG A 166 2.27 -12.99 -25.94
C ARG A 166 2.15 -13.42 -24.43
N SER A 167 1.37 -12.74 -23.54
CA SER A 167 0.00 -13.08 -22.99
C SER A 167 -0.10 -14.20 -21.90
N ARG A 168 -0.87 -14.19 -20.76
CA ARG A 168 -2.07 -13.41 -20.26
C ARG A 168 -2.38 -13.57 -18.71
N ARG A 169 -3.46 -12.88 -18.25
CA ARG A 169 -4.26 -12.90 -16.95
C ARG A 169 -4.60 -14.30 -16.35
N GLY A 170 -5.04 -14.52 -15.08
CA GLY A 170 -5.35 -13.72 -13.86
C GLY A 170 -6.40 -14.41 -12.90
N ILE A 171 -6.86 -13.76 -11.79
CA ILE A 171 -8.05 -14.04 -10.86
C ILE A 171 -7.72 -14.39 -9.36
N MET A 172 -8.67 -14.15 -8.42
CA MET A 172 -8.54 -13.60 -7.03
C MET A 172 -9.34 -14.38 -5.92
N HIS A 173 -9.06 -14.17 -4.60
CA HIS A 173 -9.84 -14.63 -3.40
C HIS A 173 -9.89 -13.60 -2.22
N GLN A 174 -10.70 -13.84 -1.17
CA GLN A 174 -11.28 -12.86 -0.18
C GLN A 174 -10.41 -12.37 1.02
N ASN A 175 -10.91 -11.34 1.78
CA ASN A 175 -10.10 -10.35 2.54
C ASN A 175 -10.45 -10.07 4.04
N ARG A 176 -9.42 -9.77 4.85
CA ARG A 176 -9.28 -9.07 6.17
C ARG A 176 -8.80 -7.61 5.97
N ILE A 177 -8.99 -6.69 6.95
CA ILE A 177 -8.64 -5.25 6.76
C ILE A 177 -8.10 -4.57 8.05
N VAL A 178 -7.05 -3.75 7.93
CA VAL A 178 -6.55 -2.76 8.92
C VAL A 178 -7.17 -1.39 8.70
N TYR A 179 -7.32 -0.64 9.77
CA TYR A 179 -7.74 0.75 9.75
C TYR A 179 -6.77 1.61 10.55
N ALA A 180 -5.89 2.35 9.88
CA ALA A 180 -5.08 3.40 10.52
C ALA A 180 -5.92 4.69 10.62
N MET A 181 -5.79 5.40 11.75
CA MET A 181 -6.34 6.75 11.93
C MET A 181 -5.23 7.80 11.83
#